data_AF-A0A4Q7UAR6-F1
#
_entry.id   AF-A0A4Q7UAR6-F1
#
_cell.length_a   1.000
_cell.length_b   1.000
_cell.length_c   1.000
_cell.angle_alpha   90.00
_cell.angle_beta   90.00
_cell.angle_gamma   90.00
#
_symmetry.space_group_name_H-M   'P 1'
#
loop_
_entity.id
_entity.type
_entity.pdbx_description
1 polymer ?
#
loop_
_entity_poly.entity_id
_entity_poly.type
_entity_poly.pdbx_seq_one_letter_code
_entity_poly.pdbx_strand_id
1 'polypeptide(L)'
;MGSRAEAGSQYTSGDDFERSLREAEALLATVDGARDRYRRYLLIERIAVAAILATGVCALIAVLPHYAGAAATLAAFVVLPTILVSSLRKGVRAPLNAEIYRDEKVMAGMVNILRELLPLIAENERWLELRITQTRMRIGRFPIEPRGRR
;
A
#
# COMPACT_ATOMS: atom_id res chain seq x y z
N MET A 1 0.06 -47.54 -24.99
CA MET A 1 0.76 -47.29 -23.71
C MET A 1 1.91 -46.35 -24.02
N GLY A 2 2.01 -45.23 -23.28
CA GLY A 2 3.09 -44.24 -23.44
C GLY A 2 2.68 -42.93 -24.12
N SER A 3 1.91 -42.06 -23.45
CA SER A 3 1.84 -40.62 -23.75
C SER A 3 0.95 -39.87 -22.74
N ARG A 4 1.27 -39.95 -21.43
CA ARG A 4 0.61 -39.12 -20.40
C ARG A 4 1.52 -38.69 -19.23
N ALA A 5 2.81 -39.03 -19.28
CA ALA A 5 3.77 -38.72 -18.22
C ALA A 5 4.64 -37.48 -18.48
N GLU A 6 4.52 -36.83 -19.65
CA GLU A 6 5.39 -35.68 -20.01
C GLU A 6 4.74 -34.30 -19.79
N ALA A 7 3.44 -34.24 -19.45
CA ALA A 7 2.75 -32.96 -19.24
C ALA A 7 2.89 -32.38 -17.82
N GLY A 8 3.50 -33.12 -16.88
CA GLY A 8 3.68 -32.69 -15.48
C GLY A 8 5.08 -32.17 -15.15
N SER A 9 5.97 -32.10 -16.14
CA SER A 9 7.41 -31.85 -16.01
C SER A 9 7.86 -30.54 -16.67
N GLN A 10 6.95 -29.60 -16.93
CA GLN A 10 7.32 -28.19 -17.09
C GLN A 10 7.61 -27.61 -15.71
N TYR A 11 8.67 -28.15 -15.10
CA TYR A 11 9.23 -27.70 -13.84
C TYR A 11 9.66 -26.25 -14.01
N THR A 12 9.08 -25.37 -13.20
CA THR A 12 9.54 -24.00 -12.97
C THR A 12 11.06 -24.03 -12.78
N SER A 13 11.82 -23.72 -13.83
CA SER A 13 13.27 -23.67 -13.74
C SER A 13 13.66 -22.56 -12.77
N GLY A 14 14.86 -22.64 -12.20
CA GLY A 14 15.46 -21.55 -11.44
C GLY A 14 15.45 -20.22 -12.17
N ASP A 15 15.49 -20.23 -13.51
CA ASP A 15 15.36 -19.03 -14.33
C ASP A 15 13.93 -18.47 -14.35
N ASP A 16 12.92 -19.35 -14.42
CA ASP A 16 11.50 -18.94 -14.34
C ASP A 16 11.14 -18.44 -12.93
N PHE A 17 11.73 -19.05 -11.91
CA PHE A 17 11.66 -18.59 -10.53
C PHE A 17 12.26 -17.20 -10.38
N GLU A 18 13.47 -16.97 -10.91
CA GLU A 18 14.15 -15.68 -10.83
C GLU A 18 13.42 -14.60 -11.65
N ARG A 19 12.78 -14.96 -12.77
CA ARG A 19 11.89 -14.06 -13.52
C ARG A 19 10.67 -13.68 -12.68
N SER A 20 9.99 -14.67 -12.10
CA SER A 20 8.82 -14.45 -11.23
C SER A 20 9.17 -13.62 -9.99
N LEU A 21 10.36 -13.84 -9.40
CA LEU A 21 10.87 -13.06 -8.28
C LEU A 21 11.10 -11.59 -8.67
N ARG A 22 11.68 -11.33 -9.85
CA ARG A 22 11.87 -9.96 -10.36
C ARG A 22 10.54 -9.27 -10.66
N GLU A 23 9.55 -9.98 -11.19
CA GLU A 23 8.20 -9.46 -11.40
C GLU A 23 7.54 -9.08 -10.07
N ALA A 24 7.67 -9.93 -9.05
CA ALA A 24 7.19 -9.61 -7.70
C ALA A 24 7.91 -8.40 -7.09
N GLU A 25 9.22 -8.27 -7.28
CA GLU A 25 10.00 -7.10 -6.83
C GLU A 25 9.57 -5.80 -7.53
N ALA A 26 9.27 -5.86 -8.83
CA ALA A 26 8.75 -4.72 -9.59
C ALA A 26 7.35 -4.28 -9.09
N LEU A 27 6.48 -5.24 -8.78
CA LEU A 27 5.19 -4.98 -8.15
C LEU A 27 5.36 -4.35 -6.77
N LEU A 28 6.28 -4.84 -5.94
CA LEU A 28 6.57 -4.26 -4.63
C LEU A 28 7.03 -2.80 -4.74
N ALA A 29 7.95 -2.50 -5.67
CA ALA A 29 8.41 -1.13 -5.89
C ALA A 29 7.26 -0.18 -6.31
N THR A 30 6.32 -0.70 -7.11
CA THR A 30 5.13 0.05 -7.55
C THR A 30 4.18 0.34 -6.39
N VAL A 31 3.92 -0.67 -5.55
CA VAL A 31 3.08 -0.57 -4.35
C VAL A 31 3.69 0.37 -3.31
N ASP A 32 5.01 0.27 -3.07
CA ASP A 32 5.69 1.16 -2.12
C ASP A 32 5.70 2.61 -2.61
N GLY A 33 5.87 2.84 -3.92
CA GLY A 33 5.72 4.17 -4.51
C GLY A 33 4.29 4.74 -4.40
N ALA A 34 3.27 3.89 -4.52
CA ALA A 34 1.86 4.27 -4.29
C ALA A 34 1.60 4.61 -2.81
N ARG A 35 2.11 3.79 -1.89
CA ARG A 35 2.01 4.02 -0.44
C ARG A 35 2.70 5.30 0.00
N ASP A 36 3.89 5.59 -0.51
CA ASP A 36 4.61 6.82 -0.17
C ASP A 36 3.87 8.06 -0.64
N ARG A 37 3.32 8.02 -1.87
CA ARG A 37 2.45 9.09 -2.38
C ARG A 37 1.22 9.26 -1.47
N TYR A 38 0.55 8.17 -1.13
CA TYR A 38 -0.61 8.20 -0.23
C TYR A 38 -0.26 8.76 1.16
N ARG A 39 0.89 8.36 1.73
CA ARG A 39 1.37 8.86 3.04
C ARG A 39 1.66 10.36 2.99
N ARG A 40 2.27 10.85 1.91
CA ARG A 40 2.48 12.30 1.69
C ARG A 40 1.15 13.04 1.56
N TYR A 41 0.20 12.52 0.80
CA TYR A 41 -1.14 13.10 0.73
C TYR A 41 -1.81 13.18 2.10
N LEU A 42 -1.75 12.12 2.90
CA LEU A 42 -2.29 12.13 4.26
C LEU A 42 -1.64 13.15 5.17
N LEU A 43 -0.32 13.35 5.07
CA LEU A 43 0.40 14.36 5.84
C LEU A 43 -0.02 15.78 5.43
N ILE A 44 -0.02 16.08 4.13
CA ILE A 44 -0.45 17.38 3.59
C ILE A 44 -1.88 17.67 4.03
N GLU A 45 -2.75 16.68 3.96
CA GLU A 45 -4.15 16.82 4.34
C GLU A 45 -4.33 17.06 5.84
N ARG A 46 -3.56 16.38 6.70
CA ARG A 46 -3.57 16.64 8.15
C ARG A 46 -3.10 18.07 8.46
N ILE A 47 -2.07 18.54 7.77
CA ILE A 47 -1.57 19.92 7.92
C ILE A 47 -2.64 20.92 7.46
N ALA A 48 -3.29 20.69 6.33
CA ALA A 48 -4.36 21.55 5.82
C ALA A 48 -5.55 21.64 6.79
N VAL A 49 -6.01 20.50 7.33
CA VAL A 49 -7.08 20.47 8.34
C VAL A 49 -6.66 21.20 9.62
N ALA A 50 -5.43 20.98 10.09
CA ALA A 50 -4.92 21.67 11.27
C ALA A 50 -4.84 23.19 11.06
N ALA A 51 -4.43 23.64 9.88
CA ALA A 51 -4.39 25.06 9.52
C ALA A 51 -5.80 25.68 9.53
N ILE A 52 -6.78 25.02 8.90
CA ILE A 52 -8.19 25.49 8.90
C ILE A 52 -8.74 25.59 10.33
N LEU A 53 -8.47 24.59 11.18
CA LEU A 53 -8.88 24.62 12.58
C LEU A 53 -8.20 25.76 13.35
N ALA A 54 -6.89 25.95 13.16
CA ALA A 54 -6.16 27.04 13.79
C ALA A 54 -6.72 28.42 13.38
N THR A 55 -6.99 28.63 12.08
CA THR A 55 -7.61 29.87 11.59
C THR A 55 -9.01 30.07 12.18
N GLY A 56 -9.81 29.00 12.25
CA GLY A 56 -11.14 29.04 12.86
C GLY A 56 -11.10 29.43 14.34
N VAL A 57 -10.16 28.87 15.11
CA VAL A 57 -9.95 29.21 16.53
C VAL A 57 -9.47 30.66 16.69
N CYS A 58 -8.50 31.11 15.90
CA CYS A 58 -8.02 32.49 15.94
C CYS A 58 -9.13 33.49 15.62
N ALA A 59 -9.95 33.21 14.62
CA ALA A 59 -11.06 34.06 14.24
C ALA A 59 -12.19 34.04 15.29
N LEU A 60 -12.43 32.90 15.94
CA LEU A 60 -13.36 32.79 17.08
C LEU A 60 -12.92 33.68 18.25
N ILE A 61 -11.63 33.61 18.62
CA ILE A 61 -11.04 34.44 19.69
C ILE A 61 -11.18 35.94 19.39
N ALA A 62 -11.02 36.34 18.12
CA ALA A 62 -11.12 37.74 17.70
C ALA A 62 -12.54 38.33 17.81
N VAL A 63 -13.58 37.50 17.77
CA VAL A 63 -15.00 37.92 17.73
C VAL A 63 -15.69 37.87 19.10
N LEU A 64 -15.08 37.21 20.09
CA LEU A 64 -15.63 37.04 21.44
C LEU A 64 -16.14 38.32 22.15
N PRO A 65 -15.63 39.55 21.90
CA PRO A 65 -16.22 40.71 22.55
C PRO A 65 -17.40 41.35 21.79
N HIS A 66 -17.53 41.22 20.45
CA HIS A 66 -18.46 42.08 19.67
C HIS A 66 -19.23 41.32 18.57
N TYR A 67 -20.57 41.39 18.62
CA TYR A 67 -21.58 41.06 17.59
C TYR A 67 -22.13 39.62 17.48
N ALA A 68 -23.43 39.49 17.75
CA ALA A 68 -24.25 38.29 17.54
C ALA A 68 -24.40 37.84 16.06
N GLY A 69 -24.06 38.69 15.09
CA GLY A 69 -24.11 38.37 13.65
C GLY A 69 -22.81 37.75 13.09
N ALA A 70 -21.68 37.95 13.76
CA ALA A 70 -20.36 37.47 13.29
C ALA A 70 -20.16 35.97 13.53
N ALA A 71 -20.93 35.36 14.44
CA ALA A 71 -20.88 33.93 14.72
C ALA A 71 -21.38 33.06 13.55
N ALA A 72 -22.39 33.52 12.80
CA ALA A 72 -22.97 32.77 11.69
C ALA A 72 -22.04 32.71 10.46
N THR A 73 -21.35 33.82 10.15
CA THR A 73 -20.34 33.87 9.08
C THR A 73 -19.10 33.05 9.43
N LEU A 74 -18.69 33.04 10.71
CA LEU A 74 -17.62 32.18 11.22
C LEU A 74 -17.97 30.69 11.15
N ALA A 75 -19.18 30.32 11.56
CA ALA A 75 -19.65 28.94 11.45
C ALA A 75 -19.64 28.47 9.99
N ALA A 76 -20.05 29.31 9.04
CA ALA A 76 -19.95 28.98 7.61
C ALA A 76 -18.49 28.82 7.15
N PHE A 77 -17.57 29.69 7.58
CA PHE A 77 -16.15 29.60 7.18
C PHE A 77 -15.39 28.41 7.76
N VAL A 78 -15.86 27.83 8.87
CA VAL A 78 -15.25 26.63 9.45
C VAL A 78 -15.97 25.36 9.00
N VAL A 79 -17.30 25.33 9.13
CA VAL A 79 -18.09 24.12 8.89
C VAL A 79 -18.07 23.72 7.41
N LEU A 80 -18.20 24.69 6.50
CA LEU A 80 -18.28 24.42 5.06
C LEU A 80 -16.99 23.80 4.49
N PRO A 81 -15.78 24.34 4.74
CA PRO A 81 -14.56 23.66 4.34
C PRO A 81 -14.34 22.33 5.07
N THR A 82 -14.80 22.17 6.32
CA THR A 82 -14.68 20.89 7.04
C THR A 82 -15.54 19.80 6.41
N ILE A 83 -16.78 20.13 6.02
CA ILE A 83 -17.69 19.21 5.30
C ILE A 83 -17.14 18.89 3.90
N LEU A 84 -16.59 19.88 3.21
CA LEU A 84 -16.00 19.69 1.88
C LEU A 84 -14.79 18.73 1.94
N VAL A 85 -13.87 18.94 2.89
CA VAL A 85 -12.72 18.06 3.13
C VAL A 85 -13.17 16.65 3.54
N SER A 86 -14.18 16.55 4.40
CA SER A 86 -14.80 15.27 4.81
C SER A 86 -15.40 14.49 3.63
N SER A 87 -16.04 15.19 2.70
CA SER A 87 -16.69 14.57 1.53
C SER A 87 -15.66 14.11 0.49
N LEU A 88 -14.64 14.93 0.23
CA LEU A 88 -13.50 14.57 -0.62
C LEU A 88 -12.71 13.39 -0.04
N ARG A 89 -12.55 13.31 1.29
CA ARG A 89 -11.95 12.16 1.98
C ARG A 89 -12.63 10.84 1.62
N LYS A 90 -13.97 10.81 1.66
CA LYS A 90 -14.74 9.58 1.43
C LYS A 90 -14.68 9.13 -0.03
N GLY A 91 -14.71 10.08 -0.97
CA GLY A 91 -14.70 9.79 -2.41
C GLY A 91 -13.35 9.26 -2.93
N VAL A 92 -12.23 9.76 -2.41
CA VAL A 92 -10.89 9.47 -2.97
C VAL A 92 -10.11 8.42 -2.19
N ARG A 93 -10.25 8.35 -0.86
CA ARG A 93 -9.42 7.44 -0.04
C ARG A 93 -9.88 5.98 -0.11
N ALA A 94 -11.18 5.74 -0.23
CA ALA A 94 -11.74 4.39 -0.29
C ALA A 94 -11.28 3.60 -1.53
N PRO A 95 -11.34 4.14 -2.77
CA PRO A 95 -10.88 3.40 -3.94
C PRO A 95 -9.37 3.17 -3.94
N LEU A 96 -8.56 4.16 -3.55
CA LEU A 96 -7.10 4.01 -3.51
C LEU A 96 -6.64 2.94 -2.49
N ASN A 97 -7.26 2.88 -1.31
CA ASN A 97 -6.93 1.86 -0.33
C ASN A 97 -7.36 0.46 -0.80
N ALA A 98 -8.48 0.35 -1.51
CA ALA A 98 -8.96 -0.91 -2.04
C ALA A 98 -8.03 -1.45 -3.15
N GLU A 99 -7.52 -0.56 -4.01
CA GLU A 99 -6.57 -0.90 -5.07
C GLU A 99 -5.22 -1.36 -4.49
N ILE A 100 -4.64 -0.58 -3.57
CA ILE A 100 -3.40 -0.94 -2.86
C ILE A 100 -3.56 -2.29 -2.14
N TYR A 101 -4.71 -2.52 -1.50
CA TYR A 101 -4.96 -3.78 -0.79
C TYR A 101 -5.09 -4.98 -1.75
N ARG A 102 -5.75 -4.79 -2.90
CA ARG A 102 -5.86 -5.83 -3.93
C ARG A 102 -4.47 -6.22 -4.43
N ASP A 103 -3.64 -5.24 -4.75
CA ASP A 103 -2.29 -5.48 -5.29
C ASP A 103 -1.37 -6.12 -4.24
N GLU A 104 -1.46 -5.69 -2.98
CA GLU A 104 -0.75 -6.33 -1.87
C GLU A 104 -1.16 -7.79 -1.69
N LYS A 105 -2.46 -8.10 -1.84
CA LYS A 105 -2.96 -9.47 -1.69
C LYS A 105 -2.45 -10.38 -2.81
N VAL A 106 -2.43 -9.88 -4.06
CA VAL A 106 -1.90 -10.63 -5.20
C VAL A 106 -0.40 -10.87 -5.02
N MET A 107 0.36 -9.83 -4.66
CA MET A 107 1.80 -9.92 -4.40
C MET A 107 2.11 -10.90 -3.26
N ALA A 108 1.37 -10.85 -2.14
CA ALA A 108 1.56 -11.78 -1.03
C ALA A 108 1.31 -13.24 -1.45
N GLY A 109 0.31 -13.49 -2.29
CA GLY A 109 0.05 -14.81 -2.87
C GLY A 109 1.20 -15.32 -3.73
N MET A 110 1.71 -14.49 -4.65
CA MET A 110 2.87 -14.85 -5.49
C MET A 110 4.11 -15.18 -4.65
N VAL A 111 4.41 -14.36 -3.66
CA VAL A 111 5.58 -14.56 -2.78
C VAL A 111 5.43 -15.82 -1.94
N ASN A 112 4.23 -16.17 -1.50
CA ASN A 112 4.01 -17.40 -0.75
C ASN A 112 4.32 -18.64 -1.60
N ILE A 113 3.88 -18.63 -2.86
CA ILE A 113 4.22 -19.68 -3.83
C ILE A 113 5.75 -19.74 -4.04
N LEU A 114 6.43 -18.60 -4.18
CA LEU A 114 7.89 -18.57 -4.30
C LEU A 114 8.60 -19.10 -3.05
N ARG A 115 8.06 -18.89 -1.84
CA ARG A 115 8.61 -19.46 -0.60
C ARG A 115 8.52 -20.98 -0.58
N GLU A 116 7.40 -21.52 -1.08
CA GLU A 116 7.17 -22.96 -1.18
C GLU A 116 8.03 -23.62 -2.28
N LEU A 117 8.24 -22.93 -3.41
CA LEU A 117 9.03 -23.43 -4.54
C LEU A 117 10.56 -23.36 -4.31
N LEU A 118 11.03 -22.39 -3.52
CA LEU A 118 12.47 -22.19 -3.28
C LEU A 118 13.22 -23.47 -2.85
N PRO A 119 12.78 -24.23 -1.81
CA PRO A 119 13.50 -25.43 -1.41
C PRO A 119 13.52 -26.51 -2.52
N LEU A 120 12.40 -26.68 -3.24
CA LEU A 120 12.27 -27.66 -4.31
C LEU A 120 13.22 -27.38 -5.48
N ILE A 121 13.31 -26.11 -5.90
CA ILE A 121 14.20 -25.69 -6.99
C ILE A 121 15.66 -25.72 -6.53
N ALA A 122 15.95 -25.27 -5.32
CA ALA A 122 17.31 -25.27 -4.78
C ALA A 122 17.90 -26.68 -4.68
N GLU A 123 17.10 -27.66 -4.28
CA GLU A 123 17.49 -29.07 -4.21
C GLU A 123 17.68 -29.66 -5.62
N ASN A 124 16.72 -29.44 -6.52
CA ASN A 124 16.75 -29.99 -7.88
C ASN A 124 17.93 -29.44 -8.72
N GLU A 125 18.20 -28.14 -8.65
CA GLU A 125 19.27 -27.48 -9.39
C GLU A 125 20.59 -27.39 -8.61
N ARG A 126 20.67 -27.98 -7.41
CA ARG A 126 21.85 -27.98 -6.54
C ARG A 126 22.43 -26.56 -6.34
N TRP A 127 21.57 -25.63 -5.97
CA TRP A 127 21.98 -24.25 -5.74
C TRP A 127 23.02 -24.16 -4.62
N LEU A 128 23.98 -23.25 -4.78
CA LEU A 128 24.92 -22.92 -3.72
C LEU A 128 24.19 -22.29 -2.53
N GLU A 129 24.61 -22.61 -1.30
CA GLU A 129 24.06 -22.04 -0.05
C GLU A 129 24.03 -20.50 -0.05
N LEU A 130 25.03 -19.87 -0.67
CA LEU A 130 25.07 -18.42 -0.81
C LEU A 130 23.88 -17.89 -1.64
N ARG A 131 23.53 -18.57 -2.75
CA ARG A 131 22.40 -18.21 -3.62
C ARG A 131 21.08 -18.41 -2.89
N ILE A 132 20.94 -19.50 -2.14
CA ILE A 132 19.75 -19.77 -1.31
C ILE A 132 19.58 -18.67 -0.27
N THR A 133 20.65 -18.30 0.43
CA THR A 133 20.64 -17.26 1.47
C THR A 133 20.26 -15.91 0.88
N GLN A 134 20.87 -15.49 -0.24
CA GLN A 134 20.50 -14.24 -0.92
C GLN A 134 19.04 -14.21 -1.36
N THR A 135 18.54 -15.33 -1.91
CA THR A 135 17.16 -15.45 -2.35
C THR A 135 16.19 -15.37 -1.18
N ARG A 136 16.49 -16.03 -0.05
CA ARG A 136 15.72 -15.90 1.20
C ARG A 136 15.69 -14.47 1.71
N MET A 137 16.82 -13.74 1.68
CA MET A 137 16.85 -12.33 2.08
C MET A 137 15.94 -11.46 1.20
N ARG A 138 15.93 -11.69 -0.12
CA ARG A 138 15.06 -10.98 -1.06
C ARG A 138 13.59 -11.26 -0.78
N ILE A 139 13.23 -12.53 -0.64
CA ILE A 139 11.86 -12.98 -0.30
C ILE A 139 11.42 -12.49 1.10
N GLY A 140 12.37 -12.30 2.01
CA GLY A 140 12.13 -11.75 3.35
C GLY A 140 11.74 -10.28 3.37
N ARG A 141 11.99 -9.52 2.29
CA ARG A 141 11.56 -8.11 2.20
C ARG A 141 10.06 -7.95 1.99
N PHE A 142 9.39 -8.99 1.49
CA PHE A 142 7.97 -8.96 1.21
C PHE A 142 7.13 -9.16 2.48
N PRO A 143 6.05 -8.39 2.67
CA PRO A 143 5.15 -8.54 3.81
C PRO A 143 4.48 -9.92 3.80
N ILE A 144 4.37 -10.53 4.99
CA ILE A 144 3.69 -11.83 5.18
C ILE A 144 2.16 -11.68 5.11
N GLU A 145 1.66 -10.48 5.41
CA GLU A 145 0.24 -10.17 5.43
C GLU A 145 -0.03 -8.77 4.85
N PRO A 146 -1.09 -8.59 4.04
CA PRO A 146 -1.47 -7.29 3.51
C PRO A 146 -1.82 -6.35 4.67
N ARG A 147 -1.23 -5.16 4.71
CA ARG A 147 -1.26 -4.27 5.90
C ARG A 147 -2.56 -3.47 6.05
N GLY A 148 -3.63 -3.87 5.36
CA GLY A 148 -4.81 -3.05 5.10
C GLY A 148 -6.06 -3.31 5.94
N ARG A 149 -5.97 -3.92 7.13
CA ARG A 149 -7.16 -4.10 8.00
C ARG A 149 -6.85 -3.84 9.48
N ARG A 150 -6.65 -2.58 9.84
CA ARG A 150 -6.83 -2.07 11.21
C ARG A 150 -7.52 -0.72 11.15
#